data_AF-A0A7W9BUT2-F1
#
_entry.id   AF-A0A7W9BUT2-F1
#
_cell.length_a   1.000
_cell.length_b   1.000
_cell.length_c   1.000
_cell.angle_alpha   90.00
_cell.angle_beta   90.00
_cell.angle_gamma   90.00
#
_symmetry.space_group_name_H-M   'P 1'
#
loop_
_entity.id
_entity.type
_entity.pdbx_description
1 polymer ?
#
loop_
_entity_poly.entity_id
_entity_poly.type
_entity_poly.pdbx_seq_one_letter_code
_entity_poly.pdbx_strand_id
1 'polypeptide(L)' 'MISIPKAGTVAHVAENRAALDLVLDRETIGRLDQAFPQPAGPVPLGMY' A
#
# COMPACT_ATOMS: atom_id res chain seq x y z
N MET A 1 -6.85 -7.61 -7.18
CA MET A 1 -6.47 -7.86 -5.78
C MET A 1 -6.99 -6.69 -4.95
N ILE A 2 -7.60 -6.93 -3.79
CA ILE A 2 -8.22 -5.90 -2.95
C ILE A 2 -7.52 -5.94 -1.59
N SER A 3 -7.08 -4.80 -1.05
CA SER A 3 -6.53 -4.73 0.31
C SER A 3 -7.65 -4.88 1.36
N ILE A 4 -7.37 -5.59 2.46
CA ILE A 4 -8.34 -5.88 3.52
C ILE A 4 -7.87 -5.37 4.90
N PRO A 5 -7.65 -4.04 5.07
CA PRO A 5 -7.10 -3.49 6.31
C PRO A 5 -8.11 -3.58 7.47
N LYS A 6 -7.63 -3.95 8.66
CA LYS A 6 -8.39 -3.90 9.91
C LYS A 6 -8.31 -2.49 10.52
N ALA A 7 -9.44 -1.94 10.94
CA ALA A 7 -9.52 -0.70 11.72
C ALA A 7 -10.37 -0.91 12.98
N GLY A 8 -9.86 -0.49 14.14
CA GLY A 8 -10.57 -0.59 15.43
C GLY A 8 -11.37 0.65 15.83
N THR A 9 -11.25 1.73 15.06
CA THR A 9 -11.91 3.02 15.32
C THR A 9 -12.66 3.48 14.07
N VAL A 10 -13.75 4.22 14.26
CA VAL A 10 -14.55 4.78 13.16
C VAL A 10 -13.73 5.76 12.32
N ALA A 11 -12.84 6.54 12.95
CA ALA A 11 -11.96 7.47 12.24
C ALA A 11 -11.07 6.74 11.22
N HIS A 12 -10.39 5.65 11.63
CA HIS A 12 -9.55 4.88 10.71
C HIS A 12 -10.36 4.17 9.61
N VAL A 13 -11.62 3.79 9.87
CA VAL A 13 -12.50 3.25 8.82
C VAL A 13 -12.79 4.32 7.75
N ALA A 14 -13.06 5.55 8.17
CA ALA A 14 -13.30 6.66 7.25
C ALA A 14 -12.04 7.00 6.43
N GLU A 15 -10.87 7.00 7.05
CA GLU A 15 -9.58 7.21 6.38
C GLU A 15 -9.27 6.11 5.36
N ASN A 16 -9.47 4.83 5.72
CA ASN A 16 -9.30 3.70 4.80
C ASN A 16 -10.22 3.82 3.57
N ARG A 17 -11.45 4.33 3.76
CA ARG A 17 -12.41 4.56 2.67
C ARG A 17 -11.99 5.71 1.76
N ALA A 18 -11.50 6.81 2.34
CA ALA A 18 -11.00 7.97 1.60
C ALA A 18 -9.74 7.64 0.79
N ALA A 19 -8.96 6.64 1.21
CA ALA A 19 -7.79 6.18 0.47
C ALA A 19 -8.11 5.66 -0.95
N LEU A 20 -9.36 5.24 -1.21
CA LEU A 20 -9.79 4.84 -2.55
C LEU A 20 -9.83 6.00 -3.55
N ASP A 21 -9.94 7.23 -3.06
CA ASP A 21 -9.99 8.44 -3.89
C ASP A 21 -8.58 8.98 -4.20
N LEU A 22 -7.53 8.40 -3.63
CA LEU A 22 -6.14 8.80 -3.87
C LEU A 22 -5.68 8.35 -5.27
N VAL A 23 -5.20 9.31 -6.05
CA VAL A 23 -4.53 9.08 -7.33
C VAL A 23 -3.05 9.42 -7.15
N LEU A 24 -2.18 8.40 -7.19
CA LEU A 24 -0.75 8.61 -7.10
C LEU A 24 -0.19 8.99 -8.48
N ASP A 25 0.57 10.08 -8.53
CA ASP A 25 1.28 10.49 -9.74
C ASP A 25 2.55 9.66 -9.98
N ARG A 26 3.15 9.85 -11.16
CA ARG A 26 4.35 9.09 -11.56
C ARG A 26 5.56 9.40 -10.69
N GLU A 27 5.69 10.63 -10.21
CA GLU A 27 6.81 11.00 -9.34
C GLU A 27 6.71 10.26 -8.01
N THR A 28 5.52 10.24 -7.41
CA THR A 28 5.23 9.55 -6.15
C THR A 28 5.45 8.05 -6.29
N ILE A 29 4.97 7.45 -7.39
CA ILE A 29 5.23 6.04 -7.70
C ILE A 29 6.73 5.78 -7.82
N GLY A 30 7.47 6.61 -8.56
CA GLY A 30 8.92 6.46 -8.70
C GLY A 30 9.68 6.57 -7.37
N ARG A 31 9.23 7.45 -6.47
CA ARG A 31 9.77 7.54 -5.10
C ARG A 31 9.47 6.30 -4.27
N LEU A 32 8.29 5.70 -4.42
CA LEU A 32 7.94 4.44 -3.75
C LEU A 32 8.80 3.28 -4.25
N ASP A 33 9.04 3.19 -5.56
CA ASP A 33 9.90 2.14 -6.13
C ASP A 33 11.35 2.23 -5.61
N GLN A 34 11.87 3.45 -5.41
CA GLN A 34 13.21 3.64 -4.81
C GLN A 34 13.25 3.29 -3.32
N ALA A 35 12.18 3.59 -2.58
CA ALA A 35 12.10 3.34 -1.14
C ALA A 35 11.78 1.86 -0.81
N PHE A 36 11.01 1.19 -1.67
CA PHE A 36 10.56 -0.18 -1.53
C PHE A 36 10.92 -1.00 -2.77
N PRO A 37 12.22 -1.21 -3.03
CA PRO A 37 12.68 -1.87 -4.24
C PRO A 37 12.13 -3.29 -4.35
N GLN A 38 11.78 -3.70 -5.57
CA GLN A 38 11.38 -5.07 -5.85
C GLN A 38 12.51 -6.08 -5.52
N PRO A 39 12.17 -7.33 -5.14
CA PRO A 39 13.17 -8.38 -5.00
C PRO A 39 13.95 -8.62 -6.30
N ALA A 40 15.27 -8.78 -6.20
CA ALA A 40 16.15 -9.02 -7.37
C ALA A 40 16.13 -10.47 -7.90
N GLY A 41 15.26 -11.33 -7.35
CA GLY A 41 15.16 -12.73 -7.70
C GLY A 41 14.10 -13.44 -6.86
N PRO A 42 13.97 -14.78 -6.99
CA PRO A 42 13.03 -15.55 -6.20
C PRO A 42 13.28 -15.38 -4.70
N VAL A 43 12.24 -14.96 -3.97
CA VAL A 43 12.25 -14.86 -2.51
C VAL A 43 11.17 -15.77 -1.92
N PRO A 44 11.36 -16.28 -0.70
CA PRO A 44 10.32 -17.01 0.01
C PRO A 44 9.04 -16.19 0.14
N LEU A 45 7.90 -16.87 0.21
CA LEU A 45 6.61 -16.22 0.45
C LEU A 45 6.62 -15.53 1.82
N GLY A 46 6.35 -14.23 1.84
CA GLY A 46 6.17 -13.46 3.07
C GLY A 46 4.93 -13.93 3.82
N MET A 47 5.08 -14.18 5.12
CA MET A 47 4.01 -14.60 6.04
C MET A 47 3.88 -13.60 7.20
N TYR A 48 4.03 -12.31 6.89
CA TYR A 48 3.95 -11.18 7.82
C TYR A 48 2.60 -10.48 7.77
#